data_AF-A0A7V5I019-F1
#
_entry.id   AF-A0A7V5I019-F1
#
_cell.length_a   1.000
_cell.length_b   1.000
_cell.length_c   1.000
_cell.angle_alpha   90.00
_cell.angle_beta   90.00
_cell.angle_gamma   90.00
#
_symmetry.space_group_name_H-M   'P 1'
#
loop_
_entity.id
_entity.type
_entity.pdbx_description
1 polymer ?
#
loop_
_entity_poly.entity_id
_entity_poly.type
_entity_poly.pdbx_seq_one_letter_code
_entity_poly.pdbx_strand_id
1 'polypeptide(L)'
;PSEVEEKIKSVESIIREKIGDYIFGKDEDTLEKVVGNLLIEKNITLSLAESCSGGLVCHRLTNVPGISASLLAGVVSYSNRAKSEILKVPERLIKEKGAVSYEVALKMAEGVRKLTGSCVSLGITGIAGPTGGTPQKPVGLVYIALCAEEGKFCQRYIFPGEREMVKLRTSQAALDILRRYLLGRLELKE
;
A
#
# COMPACT_ATOMS: atom_id res chain seq x y z
N PRO A 1 -22.51 28.80 -19.64
CA PRO A 1 -22.30 27.55 -18.87
C PRO A 1 -21.70 26.42 -19.72
N SER A 2 -22.30 26.11 -20.87
CA SER A 2 -21.84 25.04 -21.78
C SER A 2 -20.43 25.25 -22.34
N GLU A 3 -20.08 26.46 -22.78
CA GLU A 3 -18.76 26.75 -23.38
C GLU A 3 -17.60 26.56 -22.38
N VAL A 4 -17.84 26.88 -21.10
CA VAL A 4 -16.84 26.69 -20.03
C VAL A 4 -16.64 25.20 -19.75
N GLU A 5 -17.72 24.43 -19.67
CA GLU A 5 -17.65 22.98 -19.47
C GLU A 5 -16.97 22.27 -20.64
N GLU A 6 -17.22 22.69 -21.88
CA GLU A 6 -16.55 22.14 -23.06
C GLU A 6 -15.04 22.41 -23.05
N LYS A 7 -14.64 23.63 -22.68
CA LYS A 7 -13.21 23.99 -22.53
C LYS A 7 -12.55 23.17 -21.42
N ILE A 8 -13.22 22.99 -20.27
CA ILE A 8 -12.71 22.15 -19.18
C ILE A 8 -12.57 20.70 -19.64
N LYS A 9 -13.57 20.12 -20.30
CA LYS A 9 -13.53 18.74 -20.82
C LYS A 9 -12.39 18.54 -21.82
N SER A 10 -12.17 19.51 -22.71
CA SER A 10 -11.09 19.47 -23.69
C SER A 10 -9.71 19.43 -23.02
N VAL A 11 -9.47 20.32 -22.05
CA VAL A 11 -8.20 20.34 -21.30
C VAL A 11 -8.05 19.07 -20.44
N GLU A 12 -9.12 18.62 -19.79
CA GLU A 12 -9.13 17.38 -19.00
C GLU A 12 -8.72 16.19 -19.87
N SER A 13 -9.20 16.09 -21.11
CA SER A 13 -8.83 15.03 -22.05
C SER A 13 -7.32 15.04 -22.35
N ILE A 14 -6.74 16.21 -22.61
CA ILE A 14 -5.30 16.36 -22.90
C ILE A 14 -4.47 15.93 -21.68
N ILE A 15 -4.90 16.30 -20.47
CA ILE A 15 -4.21 15.91 -19.24
C ILE A 15 -4.31 14.40 -19.05
N ARG A 16 -5.51 13.81 -19.23
CA ARG A 16 -5.73 12.37 -19.10
C ARG A 16 -4.90 11.55 -20.08
N GLU A 17 -4.73 12.04 -21.31
CA GLU A 17 -3.87 11.41 -22.30
C GLU A 17 -2.40 11.37 -21.84
N LYS A 18 -1.93 12.45 -21.19
CA LYS A 18 -0.52 12.57 -20.78
C LYS A 18 -0.18 11.85 -19.47
N ILE A 19 -1.10 11.82 -18.50
CA ILE A 19 -0.82 11.35 -17.13
C ILE A 19 -1.87 10.36 -16.59
N GLY A 20 -2.64 9.71 -17.46
CA GLY A 20 -3.80 8.91 -17.10
C GLY A 20 -3.56 7.85 -16.02
N ASP A 21 -2.38 7.23 -15.97
CA ASP A 21 -2.04 6.25 -14.94
C ASP A 21 -1.84 6.84 -13.55
N TYR A 22 -1.54 8.14 -13.45
CA TYR A 22 -1.36 8.86 -12.20
C TYR A 22 -2.67 9.50 -11.71
N ILE A 23 -3.68 9.60 -12.58
CA ILE A 23 -5.00 10.09 -12.20
C ILE A 23 -5.74 8.95 -11.50
N PHE A 24 -6.06 9.15 -10.21
CA PHE A 24 -6.82 8.19 -9.43
C PHE A 24 -8.29 8.59 -9.25
N GLY A 25 -8.65 9.86 -9.40
CA GLY A 25 -10.00 10.34 -9.13
C GLY A 25 -10.30 11.70 -9.77
N LYS A 26 -11.54 12.15 -9.62
CA LYS A 26 -12.05 13.46 -10.03
C LYS A 26 -12.82 14.11 -8.89
N ASP A 27 -12.87 15.45 -8.87
CA ASP A 27 -13.61 16.23 -7.88
C ASP A 27 -13.18 15.90 -6.43
N GLU A 28 -14.07 15.35 -5.61
CA GLU A 28 -13.85 15.04 -4.19
C GLU A 28 -13.39 13.59 -3.93
N ASP A 29 -12.93 12.91 -4.99
CA ASP A 29 -12.37 11.58 -4.88
C ASP A 29 -11.09 11.59 -4.06
N THR A 30 -11.07 10.74 -3.04
CA THR A 30 -9.84 10.40 -2.32
C THR A 30 -9.36 9.03 -2.74
N LEU A 31 -8.05 8.79 -2.65
CA LEU A 31 -7.48 7.52 -3.12
C LEU A 31 -8.05 6.32 -2.33
N GLU A 32 -8.29 6.47 -1.04
CA GLU A 32 -8.94 5.42 -0.24
C GLU A 32 -10.38 5.14 -0.69
N LYS A 33 -11.18 6.15 -1.05
CA LYS A 33 -12.54 5.93 -1.58
C LYS A 33 -12.50 5.17 -2.90
N VAL A 34 -11.62 5.56 -3.82
CA VAL A 34 -11.45 4.89 -5.11
C VAL A 34 -11.05 3.43 -4.91
N VAL A 35 -10.06 3.16 -4.06
CA VAL A 35 -9.61 1.79 -3.76
C VAL A 35 -10.69 0.98 -3.04
N GLY A 36 -11.35 1.57 -2.05
CA GLY A 36 -12.42 0.93 -1.28
C GLY A 36 -13.59 0.51 -2.17
N ASN A 37 -14.04 1.42 -3.04
CA ASN A 37 -15.11 1.11 -4.00
C ASN A 37 -14.69 0.00 -4.98
N LEU A 38 -13.47 0.06 -5.52
CA LEU A 38 -12.96 -1.01 -6.40
C LEU A 38 -12.93 -2.38 -5.72
N LEU A 39 -12.55 -2.45 -4.44
CA LEU A 39 -12.57 -3.69 -3.67
C LEU A 39 -14.00 -4.22 -3.48
N ILE A 40 -14.93 -3.34 -3.10
CA ILE A 40 -16.33 -3.67 -2.84
C ILE A 40 -17.02 -4.13 -4.14
N GLU A 41 -16.91 -3.35 -5.21
CA GLU A 41 -17.53 -3.63 -6.52
C GLU A 41 -17.03 -4.96 -7.12
N LYS A 42 -15.75 -5.27 -6.93
CA LYS A 42 -15.14 -6.52 -7.43
C LYS A 42 -15.27 -7.69 -6.46
N ASN A 43 -15.86 -7.50 -5.28
CA ASN A 43 -15.91 -8.49 -4.19
C ASN A 43 -14.53 -9.07 -3.82
N ILE A 44 -13.49 -8.23 -3.87
CA ILE A 44 -12.11 -8.62 -3.53
C ILE A 44 -11.86 -8.31 -2.06
N THR A 45 -11.36 -9.30 -1.32
CA THR A 45 -10.99 -9.14 0.08
C THR A 45 -9.52 -8.76 0.25
N LEU A 46 -9.24 -7.90 1.22
CA LEU A 46 -7.95 -7.30 1.52
C LEU A 46 -7.55 -7.56 2.99
N SER A 47 -6.26 -7.82 3.21
CA SER A 47 -5.66 -7.74 4.54
C SER A 47 -4.34 -6.94 4.54
N LEU A 48 -3.97 -6.36 5.68
CA LEU A 48 -2.84 -5.43 5.79
C LEU A 48 -1.87 -5.86 6.88
N ALA A 49 -0.58 -5.86 6.56
CA ALA A 49 0.52 -5.94 7.52
C ALA A 49 1.31 -4.64 7.52
N GLU A 50 1.16 -3.85 8.57
CA GLU A 50 1.73 -2.52 8.70
C GLU A 50 2.85 -2.48 9.76
N SER A 51 3.94 -1.77 9.46
CA SER A 51 4.99 -1.45 10.43
C SER A 51 5.21 0.05 10.49
N CYS A 52 5.99 0.64 9.57
CA CYS A 52 6.35 2.05 9.64
C CYS A 52 5.18 3.03 9.43
N SER A 53 4.11 2.59 8.76
CA SER A 53 2.87 3.35 8.59
C SER A 53 2.02 3.41 9.86
N GLY A 54 2.19 2.45 10.79
CA GLY A 54 1.52 2.44 12.08
C GLY A 54 -0.01 2.27 12.02
N GLY A 55 -0.54 1.58 11.00
CA GLY A 55 -2.00 1.40 10.84
C GLY A 55 -2.66 2.46 9.97
N LEU A 56 -1.90 3.40 9.40
CA LEU A 56 -2.45 4.52 8.63
C LEU A 56 -3.15 4.07 7.34
N VAL A 57 -2.72 2.98 6.70
CA VAL A 57 -3.44 2.45 5.52
C VAL A 57 -4.80 1.91 5.94
N CYS A 58 -4.81 1.12 7.01
CA CYS A 58 -6.05 0.61 7.59
C CYS A 58 -6.99 1.76 8.00
N HIS A 59 -6.48 2.77 8.72
CA HIS A 59 -7.25 3.94 9.13
C HIS A 59 -7.93 4.66 7.96
N ARG A 60 -7.18 4.91 6.88
CA ARG A 60 -7.73 5.56 5.69
C ARG A 60 -8.84 4.73 5.05
N LEU A 61 -8.61 3.42 4.85
CA LEU A 61 -9.63 2.55 4.27
C LEU A 61 -10.86 2.43 5.16
N THR A 62 -10.72 2.40 6.48
CA THR A 62 -11.87 2.35 7.42
C THR A 62 -12.75 3.60 7.40
N ASN A 63 -12.29 4.70 6.79
CA ASN A 63 -13.12 5.90 6.58
C ASN A 63 -14.04 5.77 5.35
N VAL A 64 -13.93 4.69 4.56
CA VAL A 64 -14.78 4.42 3.40
C VAL A 64 -16.02 3.61 3.83
N PRO A 65 -17.25 4.11 3.63
CA PRO A 65 -18.47 3.36 3.93
C PRO A 65 -18.51 2.01 3.20
N GLY A 66 -18.93 0.95 3.91
CA GLY A 66 -19.06 -0.40 3.34
C GLY A 66 -17.77 -1.21 3.24
N ILE A 67 -16.62 -0.63 3.61
CA ILE A 67 -15.31 -1.30 3.50
C ILE A 67 -15.19 -2.61 4.28
N SER A 68 -16.04 -2.83 5.29
CA SER A 68 -16.10 -4.09 6.05
C SER A 68 -16.43 -5.32 5.19
N ALA A 69 -17.02 -5.14 4.00
CA ALA A 69 -17.23 -6.22 3.04
C ALA A 69 -15.92 -6.75 2.42
N SER A 70 -14.86 -5.92 2.42
CA SER A 70 -13.59 -6.23 1.75
C SER A 70 -12.39 -6.25 2.68
N LEU A 71 -12.28 -5.34 3.65
CA LEU A 71 -11.13 -5.28 4.56
C LEU A 71 -11.32 -6.26 5.73
N LEU A 72 -10.62 -7.40 5.67
CA LEU A 72 -10.76 -8.46 6.67
C LEU A 72 -9.97 -8.20 7.94
N ALA A 73 -8.73 -7.71 7.82
CA ALA A 73 -7.89 -7.43 8.97
C ALA A 73 -6.76 -6.44 8.64
N GLY A 74 -6.35 -5.69 9.66
CA GLY A 74 -5.10 -4.94 9.70
C GLY A 74 -4.24 -5.39 10.89
N VAL A 75 -2.99 -5.77 10.63
CA VAL A 75 -2.01 -6.19 11.62
C VAL A 75 -0.89 -5.18 11.69
N VAL A 76 -0.81 -4.43 12.79
CA VAL A 76 0.34 -3.56 13.06
C VAL A 76 1.45 -4.37 13.73
N SER A 77 2.35 -4.93 12.92
CA SER A 77 3.49 -5.77 13.35
C SER A 77 4.76 -4.94 13.58
N TYR A 78 4.69 -3.99 14.51
CA TYR A 78 5.72 -2.96 14.67
C TYR A 78 7.08 -3.52 15.09
N SER A 79 7.12 -4.53 15.96
CA SER A 79 8.35 -5.18 16.43
C SER A 79 8.76 -6.38 15.56
N ASN A 80 10.04 -6.75 15.59
CA ASN A 80 10.54 -7.97 14.94
C ASN A 80 9.83 -9.21 15.48
N ARG A 81 9.60 -9.25 16.80
CA ARG A 81 8.83 -10.31 17.47
C ARG A 81 7.43 -10.42 16.89
N ALA A 82 6.70 -9.31 16.73
CA ALA A 82 5.36 -9.32 16.15
C ALA A 82 5.35 -9.80 14.69
N LYS A 83 6.35 -9.40 13.88
CA LYS A 83 6.53 -9.91 12.51
C LYS A 83 6.69 -11.43 12.50
N SER A 84 7.47 -11.98 13.43
CA SER A 84 7.70 -13.44 13.52
C SER A 84 6.50 -14.20 14.10
N GLU A 85 5.93 -13.75 15.21
CA GLU A 85 4.89 -14.49 15.92
C GLU A 85 3.54 -14.45 15.19
N ILE A 86 3.14 -13.28 14.68
CA ILE A 86 1.83 -13.06 14.07
C ILE A 86 1.89 -13.40 12.58
N LEU A 87 2.86 -12.83 11.86
CA LEU A 87 2.95 -12.95 10.39
C LEU A 87 3.86 -14.10 9.93
N LYS A 88 4.45 -14.85 10.86
CA LYS A 88 5.35 -15.98 10.56
C LYS A 88 6.54 -15.60 9.68
N VAL A 89 7.00 -14.35 9.75
CA VAL A 89 8.25 -13.92 9.11
C VAL A 89 9.41 -14.66 9.79
N PRO A 90 10.25 -15.42 9.07
CA PRO A 90 11.33 -16.17 9.71
C PRO A 90 12.32 -15.25 10.42
N GLU A 91 12.63 -15.52 11.69
CA GLU A 91 13.58 -14.72 12.46
C GLU A 91 14.97 -14.66 11.79
N ARG A 92 15.41 -15.76 11.19
CA ARG A 92 16.66 -15.81 10.41
C ARG A 92 16.69 -14.79 9.28
N LEU A 93 15.55 -14.59 8.60
CA LEU A 93 15.44 -13.65 7.49
C LEU A 93 15.57 -12.20 7.99
N ILE A 94 14.95 -11.90 9.14
CA ILE A 94 15.07 -10.58 9.79
C ILE A 94 16.52 -10.34 10.23
N LYS A 95 17.22 -11.36 10.76
CA LYS A 95 18.63 -11.25 11.15
C LYS A 95 19.56 -11.02 9.94
N GLU A 96 19.37 -11.77 8.86
CA GLU A 96 20.23 -11.73 7.67
C GLU A 96 19.98 -10.50 6.79
N LYS A 97 18.72 -10.14 6.54
CA LYS A 97 18.33 -9.07 5.60
C LYS A 97 17.98 -7.76 6.29
N GLY A 98 17.70 -7.80 7.59
CA GLY A 98 17.15 -6.71 8.37
C GLY A 98 15.63 -6.59 8.21
N ALA A 99 14.97 -6.06 9.23
CA ALA A 99 13.51 -5.86 9.26
C ALA A 99 12.97 -4.93 8.15
N VAL A 100 13.82 -4.05 7.63
CA VAL A 100 13.54 -3.18 6.48
C VAL A 100 14.29 -3.72 5.27
N SER A 101 13.61 -4.59 4.53
CA SER A 101 14.13 -5.28 3.35
C SER A 101 12.97 -5.72 2.44
N TYR A 102 13.31 -6.00 1.19
CA TYR A 102 12.39 -6.55 0.19
C TYR A 102 11.78 -7.88 0.66
N GLU A 103 12.62 -8.78 1.17
CA GLU A 103 12.23 -10.12 1.58
C GLU A 103 11.29 -10.10 2.79
N VAL A 104 11.54 -9.21 3.76
CA VAL A 104 10.65 -9.05 4.92
C VAL A 104 9.31 -8.44 4.52
N ALA A 105 9.28 -7.46 3.61
CA ALA A 105 8.02 -6.91 3.11
C ALA A 105 7.15 -7.98 2.44
N LEU A 106 7.73 -8.80 1.56
CA LEU A 106 7.03 -9.94 0.93
C LEU A 106 6.52 -10.95 1.96
N LYS A 107 7.34 -11.35 2.94
CA LYS A 107 6.90 -12.28 3.99
C LYS A 107 5.82 -11.69 4.89
N MET A 108 5.82 -10.39 5.13
CA MET A 108 4.72 -9.72 5.84
C MET A 108 3.40 -9.80 5.05
N ALA A 109 3.43 -9.52 3.74
CA ALA A 109 2.25 -9.62 2.88
C ALA A 109 1.74 -11.07 2.79
N GLU A 110 2.63 -12.02 2.48
CA GLU A 110 2.28 -13.45 2.46
C GLU A 110 1.70 -13.93 3.80
N GLY A 111 2.31 -13.50 4.90
CA GLY A 111 1.93 -13.89 6.26
C GLY A 111 0.52 -13.44 6.61
N VAL A 112 0.17 -12.18 6.35
CA VAL A 112 -1.17 -11.69 6.65
C VAL A 112 -2.23 -12.27 5.71
N ARG A 113 -1.89 -12.51 4.43
CA ARG A 113 -2.78 -13.21 3.49
C ARG A 113 -3.11 -14.61 3.99
N LYS A 114 -2.09 -15.38 4.40
CA LYS A 114 -2.27 -16.74 4.93
C LYS A 114 -3.05 -16.75 6.25
N LEU A 115 -2.82 -15.75 7.10
CA LEU A 115 -3.51 -15.61 8.38
C LEU A 115 -5.02 -15.37 8.21
N THR A 116 -5.41 -14.62 7.17
CA THR A 116 -6.78 -14.12 7.00
C THR A 116 -7.57 -14.81 5.89
N GLY A 117 -6.89 -15.43 4.92
CA GLY A 117 -7.50 -15.96 3.71
C GLY A 117 -7.94 -14.88 2.71
N SER A 118 -7.47 -13.64 2.83
CA SER A 118 -7.85 -12.57 1.91
C SER A 118 -7.36 -12.82 0.48
N CYS A 119 -8.09 -12.33 -0.52
CA CYS A 119 -7.71 -12.44 -1.93
C CYS A 119 -6.36 -11.75 -2.19
N VAL A 120 -6.22 -10.51 -1.69
CA VAL A 120 -5.02 -9.67 -1.81
C VAL A 120 -4.56 -9.21 -0.43
N SER A 121 -3.27 -8.89 -0.30
CA SER A 121 -2.68 -8.38 0.94
C SER A 121 -1.58 -7.38 0.67
N LEU A 122 -1.33 -6.48 1.64
CA LEU A 122 -0.18 -5.58 1.63
C LEU A 122 0.74 -5.82 2.82
N GLY A 123 2.06 -5.74 2.59
CA GLY A 123 3.10 -5.80 3.61
C GLY A 123 4.00 -4.57 3.56
N ILE A 124 4.10 -3.84 4.67
CA ILE A 124 4.78 -2.54 4.71
C ILE A 124 5.84 -2.51 5.82
N THR A 125 7.09 -2.28 5.44
CA THR A 125 8.20 -2.07 6.38
C THR A 125 9.11 -0.93 5.90
N GLY A 126 9.66 -0.15 6.83
CA GLY A 126 10.41 1.05 6.48
C GLY A 126 10.96 1.81 7.68
N ILE A 127 11.67 2.89 7.39
CA ILE A 127 12.31 3.78 8.37
C ILE A 127 11.67 5.16 8.25
N ALA A 128 10.66 5.44 9.06
CA ALA A 128 9.96 6.73 9.02
C ALA A 128 10.81 7.89 9.57
N GLY A 129 11.85 7.61 10.36
CA GLY A 129 12.68 8.64 10.99
C GLY A 129 12.10 9.20 12.31
N PRO A 130 12.77 10.21 12.89
CA PRO A 130 13.99 10.85 12.39
C PRO A 130 15.26 10.00 12.57
N THR A 131 15.21 8.96 13.41
CA THR A 131 16.34 8.05 13.67
C THR A 131 16.18 6.70 12.98
N GLY A 132 17.19 5.83 13.11
CA GLY A 132 17.17 4.45 12.60
C GLY A 132 17.66 4.30 11.16
N GLY A 133 18.00 5.39 10.49
CA GLY A 133 18.66 5.38 9.18
C GLY A 133 20.15 5.06 9.27
N THR A 134 20.69 4.53 8.18
CA THR A 134 22.12 4.32 7.91
C THR A 134 22.42 4.79 6.48
N PRO A 135 23.69 4.98 6.08
CA PRO A 135 24.02 5.33 4.69
C PRO A 135 23.43 4.34 3.66
N GLN A 136 23.37 3.05 3.99
CA GLN A 136 22.82 2.02 3.11
C GLN A 136 21.29 1.93 3.19
N LYS A 137 20.70 2.25 4.35
CA LYS A 137 19.25 2.23 4.59
C LYS A 137 18.83 3.58 5.19
N PRO A 138 18.66 4.63 4.37
CA PRO A 138 18.40 5.97 4.87
C PRO A 138 16.99 6.10 5.48
N VAL A 139 16.78 7.15 6.28
CA VAL A 139 15.44 7.59 6.66
C VAL A 139 14.62 7.85 5.39
N GLY A 140 13.34 7.47 5.41
CA GLY A 140 12.46 7.50 4.26
C GLY A 140 12.46 6.21 3.44
N LEU A 141 13.39 5.28 3.68
CA LEU A 141 13.40 3.97 3.01
C LEU A 141 12.16 3.16 3.42
N VAL A 142 11.36 2.75 2.44
CA VAL A 142 10.15 1.93 2.65
C VAL A 142 10.07 0.87 1.56
N TYR A 143 9.70 -0.34 1.96
CA TYR A 143 9.29 -1.42 1.07
C TYR A 143 7.80 -1.67 1.25
N ILE A 144 7.09 -1.71 0.12
CA ILE A 144 5.66 -2.02 0.07
C ILE A 144 5.51 -3.24 -0.83
N ALA A 145 4.99 -4.32 -0.27
CA ALA A 145 4.71 -5.55 -0.96
C ALA A 145 3.20 -5.74 -1.14
N LEU A 146 2.82 -6.33 -2.26
CA LEU A 146 1.49 -6.87 -2.52
C LEU A 146 1.63 -8.37 -2.77
N CYS A 147 0.75 -9.17 -2.17
CA CYS A 147 0.66 -10.60 -2.44
C CYS A 147 -0.79 -10.95 -2.75
N ALA A 148 -0.99 -11.66 -3.85
CA ALA A 148 -2.26 -12.22 -4.28
C ALA A 148 -2.07 -13.70 -4.66
N GLU A 149 -3.07 -14.33 -5.28
CA GLU A 149 -2.96 -15.72 -5.73
C GLU A 149 -2.05 -15.87 -6.94
N GLU A 150 -2.11 -14.90 -7.85
CA GLU A 150 -1.41 -14.93 -9.14
C GLU A 150 0.08 -14.57 -9.00
N GLY A 151 0.48 -14.03 -7.85
CA GLY A 151 1.88 -13.72 -7.57
C GLY A 151 2.07 -12.62 -6.54
N LYS A 152 3.23 -11.98 -6.62
CA LYS A 152 3.71 -10.98 -5.68
C LYS A 152 4.33 -9.81 -6.41
N PHE A 153 4.27 -8.66 -5.77
CA PHE A 153 4.95 -7.45 -6.18
C PHE A 153 5.60 -6.81 -4.95
N CYS A 154 6.77 -6.19 -5.11
CA CYS A 154 7.30 -5.35 -4.05
C CYS A 154 8.14 -4.22 -4.63
N GLN A 155 7.86 -3.00 -4.16
CA GLN A 155 8.53 -1.79 -4.60
C GLN A 155 9.29 -1.14 -3.44
N ARG A 156 10.48 -0.66 -3.76
CA ARG A 156 11.32 0.15 -2.88
C ARG A 156 11.06 1.63 -3.14
N TYR A 157 10.93 2.40 -2.06
CA TYR A 157 10.80 3.85 -2.07
C TYR A 157 11.82 4.49 -1.11
N ILE A 158 12.19 5.73 -1.40
CA ILE A 158 12.86 6.64 -0.47
C ILE A 158 12.02 7.92 -0.44
N PHE A 159 11.21 8.08 0.60
CA PHE A 159 10.32 9.23 0.72
C PHE A 159 11.02 10.40 1.44
N PRO A 160 10.99 11.61 0.88
CA PRO A 160 11.48 12.79 1.57
C PRO A 160 10.47 13.28 2.62
N GLY A 161 11.01 13.98 3.62
CA GLY A 161 10.25 14.65 4.66
C GLY A 161 10.38 14.01 6.03
N GLU A 162 9.66 14.59 6.99
CA GLU A 162 9.63 14.14 8.37
C GLU A 162 8.74 12.89 8.55
N ARG A 163 8.75 12.34 9.76
CA ARG A 163 8.09 11.08 10.10
C ARG A 163 6.65 10.96 9.63
N GLU A 164 5.82 11.97 9.89
CA GLU A 164 4.42 11.96 9.48
C GLU A 164 4.25 12.06 7.95
N MET A 165 5.12 12.82 7.28
CA MET A 165 5.14 12.90 5.82
C MET A 165 5.54 11.55 5.19
N VAL A 166 6.54 10.87 5.75
CA VAL A 166 6.94 9.53 5.29
C VAL A 166 5.79 8.53 5.47
N LYS A 167 5.09 8.56 6.60
CA LYS A 167 3.90 7.72 6.85
C LYS A 167 2.79 8.01 5.85
N LEU A 168 2.48 9.28 5.61
CA LEU A 168 1.44 9.69 4.66
C LEU A 168 1.79 9.21 3.24
N ARG A 169 3.02 9.47 2.77
CA ARG A 169 3.49 9.02 1.44
C ARG A 169 3.51 7.50 1.32
N THR A 170 3.86 6.78 2.39
CA THR A 170 3.77 5.33 2.46
C THR A 170 2.34 4.86 2.24
N SER A 171 1.36 5.45 2.93
CA SER A 171 -0.03 5.07 2.76
C SER A 171 -0.55 5.40 1.36
N GLN A 172 -0.13 6.52 0.78
CA GLN A 172 -0.49 6.91 -0.59
C GLN A 172 0.05 5.91 -1.61
N ALA A 173 1.32 5.53 -1.51
CA ALA A 173 1.94 4.56 -2.42
C ALA A 173 1.33 3.16 -2.26
N ALA A 174 1.02 2.74 -1.03
CA ALA A 174 0.38 1.46 -0.77
C ALA A 174 -1.01 1.35 -1.43
N LEU A 175 -1.83 2.40 -1.29
CA LEU A 175 -3.13 2.45 -1.94
C LEU A 175 -3.03 2.55 -3.46
N ASP A 176 -2.03 3.26 -4.01
CA ASP A 176 -1.85 3.34 -5.47
C ASP A 176 -1.40 2.01 -6.08
N ILE A 177 -0.50 1.28 -5.40
CA ILE A 177 -0.13 -0.10 -5.79
C ILE A 177 -1.37 -0.97 -5.85
N LEU A 178 -2.22 -0.93 -4.81
CA LEU A 178 -3.45 -1.71 -4.76
C LEU A 178 -4.44 -1.28 -5.85
N ARG A 179 -4.62 0.03 -6.08
CA ARG A 179 -5.46 0.55 -7.17
C ARG A 179 -5.01 0.02 -8.53
N ARG A 180 -3.71 0.10 -8.83
CA ARG A 180 -3.14 -0.37 -10.10
C ARG A 180 -3.35 -1.87 -10.28
N TYR A 181 -3.16 -2.66 -9.22
CA TYR A 181 -3.47 -4.09 -9.22
C TYR A 181 -4.95 -4.35 -9.54
N LEU A 182 -5.88 -3.69 -8.84
CA LEU A 182 -7.33 -3.87 -9.04
C LEU A 182 -7.81 -3.44 -10.45
N LEU A 183 -7.06 -2.54 -11.10
CA LEU A 183 -7.29 -2.08 -12.47
C LEU A 183 -6.55 -2.91 -13.54
N GLY A 184 -5.81 -3.96 -13.16
CA GLY A 184 -5.03 -4.78 -14.10
C GLY A 184 -3.82 -4.07 -14.70
N ARG A 185 -3.31 -3.03 -14.02
CA ARG A 185 -2.16 -2.21 -14.45
C ARG A 185 -0.87 -2.49 -13.66
N LEU A 186 -0.84 -3.60 -12.92
CA LEU A 186 0.32 -4.03 -12.15
C LEU A 186 0.58 -5.51 -12.44
N GLU A 187 1.75 -5.80 -12.99
CA GLU A 187 2.20 -7.17 -13.22
C GLU A 187 2.78 -7.76 -11.92
N LEU A 188 2.28 -8.93 -11.55
CA LEU A 188 2.83 -9.72 -10.44
C LEU A 188 3.88 -10.70 -10.96
N LYS A 189 4.83 -11.05 -10.09
CA LYS A 189 5.87 -12.06 -10.34
C LYS A 189 5.67 -13.23 -9.38
N GLU A 190 6.09 -14.42 -9.78
CA GLU A 190 6.07 -15.62 -8.91
C GLU A 190 6.95 -15.47 -7.65
#